data_AF-A0A314XMP8-F1
#
_entry.id   AF-A0A314XMP8-F1
#
_cell.length_a   1.000
_cell.length_b   1.000
_cell.length_c   1.000
_cell.angle_alpha   90.00
_cell.angle_beta   90.00
_cell.angle_gamma   90.00
#
_symmetry.space_group_name_H-M   'P 1'
#
loop_
_entity.id
_entity.type
_entity.pdbx_description
1 polymer ?
#
loop_
_entity_poly.entity_id
_entity_poly.type
_entity_poly.pdbx_seq_one_letter_code
_entity_poly.pdbx_strand_id
1 'polypeptide(L)'
;MGSEVRASHELLQAQAHIWNHIFSFINSMSLKCAVQLGIPDVIQKHGQPMTLSELVSALPISPSKADFIPRLMRILVHSGFFAQESLSGGEQGYVLTDASGLRAPAERQSHERKALLTCHAQSHLNRSMAVFDHLVPK
;
A
#
# COMPACT_ATOMS: atom_id res chain seq x y z
N MET A 1 10.93 -40.01 -11.33
CA MET A 1 10.56 -39.25 -10.12
C MET A 1 11.26 -37.89 -10.00
N GLY A 2 12.58 -37.76 -10.21
CA GLY A 2 13.26 -36.43 -10.09
C GLY A 2 12.95 -35.39 -11.18
N SER A 3 12.61 -35.81 -12.39
CA SER A 3 12.25 -34.89 -13.50
C SER A 3 10.86 -34.27 -13.34
N GLU A 4 9.91 -35.02 -12.78
CA GLU A 4 8.52 -34.59 -12.57
C GLU A 4 8.42 -33.50 -11.49
N VAL A 5 9.14 -33.66 -10.37
CA VAL A 5 9.22 -32.65 -9.29
C VAL A 5 9.82 -31.33 -9.80
N ARG A 6 10.83 -31.40 -10.68
CA ARG A 6 11.45 -30.22 -11.29
C ARG A 6 10.49 -29.48 -12.23
N ALA A 7 9.78 -30.21 -13.08
CA ALA A 7 8.78 -29.63 -13.98
C ALA A 7 7.63 -28.95 -13.22
N SER A 8 7.17 -29.56 -12.12
CA SER A 8 6.15 -28.95 -11.24
C SER A 8 6.66 -27.67 -10.58
N HIS A 9 7.92 -27.63 -10.13
CA HIS A 9 8.51 -26.43 -9.56
C HIS A 9 8.66 -25.29 -10.59
N GLU A 10 9.12 -25.60 -11.80
CA GLU A 10 9.25 -24.62 -12.89
C GLU A 10 7.88 -24.05 -13.30
N LEU A 11 6.84 -24.89 -13.36
CA LEU A 11 5.46 -24.45 -13.62
C LEU A 11 4.95 -23.51 -12.51
N LEU A 12 5.17 -23.84 -11.24
CA LEU A 12 4.77 -23.02 -10.11
C LEU A 12 5.44 -21.63 -10.14
N GLN A 13 6.74 -21.59 -10.46
CA GLN A 13 7.48 -20.33 -10.59
C GLN A 13 6.95 -19.48 -11.76
N ALA A 14 6.67 -20.10 -12.91
CA ALA A 14 6.09 -19.39 -14.05
C ALA A 14 4.69 -18.83 -13.72
N GLN A 15 3.85 -19.61 -13.04
CA GLN A 15 2.53 -19.15 -12.58
C GLN A 15 2.66 -17.99 -11.60
N ALA A 16 3.53 -18.09 -10.59
CA ALA A 16 3.78 -17.02 -9.64
C ALA A 16 4.25 -15.73 -10.34
N HIS A 17 5.13 -15.86 -11.33
CA HIS A 17 5.61 -14.72 -12.11
C HIS A 17 4.48 -14.02 -12.89
N ILE A 18 3.61 -14.79 -13.56
CA ILE A 18 2.44 -14.26 -14.26
C ILE A 18 1.48 -13.59 -13.28
N TRP A 19 1.17 -14.23 -12.15
CA TRP A 19 0.30 -13.65 -11.13
C TRP A 19 0.84 -12.34 -10.56
N ASN A 20 2.14 -12.27 -10.28
CA ASN A 20 2.79 -11.05 -9.82
C ASN A 20 2.63 -9.91 -10.83
N HIS A 21 2.74 -10.21 -12.14
CA HIS A 21 2.50 -9.20 -13.16
C HIS A 21 1.03 -8.78 -13.27
N ILE A 22 0.10 -9.74 -13.25
CA ILE A 22 -1.34 -9.46 -13.29
C ILE A 22 -1.77 -8.62 -12.10
N PHE A 23 -1.24 -8.89 -10.90
CA PHE A 23 -1.62 -8.21 -9.67
C PHE A 23 -0.75 -7.00 -9.31
N SER A 24 0.28 -6.69 -10.10
CA SER A 24 1.18 -5.56 -9.82
C SER A 24 0.46 -4.22 -9.68
N PHE A 25 -0.68 -4.03 -10.38
CA PHE A 25 -1.50 -2.83 -10.26
C PHE A 25 -2.15 -2.65 -8.88
N ILE A 26 -2.37 -3.73 -8.13
CA ILE A 26 -3.00 -3.68 -6.80
C ILE A 26 -2.15 -2.81 -5.88
N ASN A 27 -0.82 -2.99 -5.89
CA ASN A 27 0.08 -2.21 -5.04
C ASN A 27 -0.02 -0.71 -5.35
N SER A 28 -0.02 -0.34 -6.63
CA SER A 28 -0.17 1.05 -7.06
C SER A 28 -1.52 1.65 -6.67
N MET A 29 -2.61 0.89 -6.81
CA MET A 29 -3.96 1.35 -6.45
C MET A 29 -4.15 1.44 -4.93
N SER A 30 -3.62 0.48 -4.19
CA SER A 30 -3.59 0.51 -2.73
C SER A 30 -2.79 1.71 -2.23
N LEU A 31 -1.62 1.98 -2.81
CA LEU A 31 -0.80 3.14 -2.43
C LEU A 31 -1.52 4.45 -2.72
N LYS A 32 -2.13 4.58 -3.92
CA LYS A 32 -2.95 5.74 -4.27
C LYS A 32 -4.08 5.95 -3.26
N CYS A 33 -4.79 4.88 -2.88
CA CYS A 33 -5.85 4.94 -1.89
C CYS A 33 -5.35 5.42 -0.53
N ALA A 34 -4.22 4.89 -0.04
CA ALA A 34 -3.63 5.31 1.23
C ALA A 34 -3.25 6.79 1.26
N VAL A 35 -2.66 7.29 0.17
CA VAL A 35 -2.33 8.72 0.02
C VAL A 35 -3.59 9.58 -0.02
N GLN A 36 -4.62 9.17 -0.77
CA GLN A 36 -5.90 9.91 -0.84
C GLN A 36 -6.64 9.94 0.50
N LEU A 37 -6.54 8.87 1.30
CA LEU A 37 -7.11 8.80 2.64
C LEU A 37 -6.27 9.56 3.68
N GLY A 38 -5.05 10.02 3.34
CA GLY A 38 -4.16 10.70 4.28
C GLY A 38 -3.55 9.78 5.34
N ILE A 39 -3.52 8.46 5.10
CA ILE A 39 -2.95 7.48 6.04
C ILE A 39 -1.50 7.81 6.42
N PRO A 40 -0.60 8.16 5.47
CA PRO A 40 0.77 8.52 5.82
C PRO A 40 0.84 9.71 6.77
N ASP A 41 0.06 10.77 6.50
CA ASP A 41 0.06 11.98 7.32
C ASP A 41 -0.48 11.72 8.73
N VAL A 42 -1.51 10.88 8.86
CA VAL A 42 -2.09 10.49 10.15
C VAL A 42 -1.08 9.74 11.00
N ILE A 43 -0.40 8.73 10.42
CA ILE A 43 0.63 7.95 11.13
C ILE A 43 1.83 8.85 11.47
N GLN A 44 2.25 9.73 10.56
CA GLN A 44 3.36 10.66 10.81
C GLN A 44 3.06 11.64 11.94
N LYS A 45 1.85 12.22 11.98
CA LYS A 45 1.42 13.15 13.03
C LYS A 45 1.28 12.48 14.40
N HIS A 46 1.00 11.18 14.44
CA HIS A 46 0.90 10.43 15.68
C HIS A 46 2.26 10.25 16.38
N GLY A 47 3.35 10.16 15.62
CA GLY A 47 4.72 10.12 16.14
C GLY A 47 5.14 8.82 16.83
N GLN A 48 4.24 7.85 16.96
CA GLN A 48 4.47 6.52 17.54
C GLN A 48 3.67 5.46 16.76
N PRO A 49 3.97 4.15 16.88
CA PRO A 49 3.26 3.12 16.14
C PRO A 49 1.76 3.19 16.42
N MET A 50 0.96 3.36 15.37
CA MET A 50 -0.47 3.60 15.49
C MET A 50 -1.25 2.30 15.37
N THR A 51 -2.10 1.97 16.34
CA THR A 51 -2.93 0.76 16.28
C THR A 51 -3.95 0.84 15.15
N LEU A 52 -4.50 -0.31 14.76
CA LEU A 52 -5.56 -0.35 13.74
C LEU A 52 -6.81 0.43 14.16
N SER A 53 -7.19 0.39 15.44
CA SER A 53 -8.36 1.10 15.95
C SER A 53 -8.18 2.62 15.92
N GLU A 54 -7.01 3.10 16.37
CA GLU A 54 -6.63 4.52 16.29
C GLU A 54 -6.60 4.98 14.83
N LEU A 55 -6.04 4.18 13.92
CA LEU A 55 -6.01 4.51 12.50
C LEU A 55 -7.40 4.65 11.91
N VAL A 56 -8.29 3.68 12.14
CA VAL A 56 -9.67 3.72 11.61
C VAL A 56 -10.45 4.92 12.17
N SER A 57 -10.25 5.26 13.45
CA SER A 57 -10.92 6.40 14.08
C SER A 57 -10.38 7.76 13.63
N ALA A 58 -9.09 7.84 13.28
CA ALA A 58 -8.45 9.08 12.81
C ALA A 58 -8.76 9.39 11.33
N LEU A 59 -9.18 8.39 10.55
CA LEU A 59 -9.50 8.56 9.13
C LEU A 59 -10.92 9.09 8.92
N PRO A 60 -11.13 10.02 7.97
CA PRO A 60 -12.45 10.54 7.63
C PRO A 60 -13.23 9.56 6.73
N ILE A 61 -13.52 8.36 7.24
CA ILE A 61 -14.18 7.28 6.49
C ILE A 61 -15.56 6.94 7.05
N SER A 62 -16.48 6.52 6.17
CA SER A 62 -17.78 6.01 6.60
C SER A 62 -17.62 4.66 7.31
N PRO A 63 -18.46 4.34 8.32
CA PRO A 63 -18.39 3.05 9.02
C PRO A 63 -18.46 1.84 8.09
N SER A 64 -19.23 1.93 7.00
CA SER A 64 -19.33 0.90 5.96
C SER A 64 -18.01 0.59 5.24
N LYS A 65 -17.00 1.47 5.36
CA LYS A 65 -15.70 1.35 4.70
C LYS A 65 -14.56 1.05 5.66
N ALA A 66 -14.80 1.14 6.97
CA ALA A 66 -13.82 0.87 8.01
C ALA A 66 -13.23 -0.55 7.90
N ASP A 67 -14.06 -1.53 7.55
CA ASP A 67 -13.68 -2.94 7.41
C ASP A 67 -12.67 -3.21 6.29
N PHE A 68 -12.46 -2.26 5.36
CA PHE A 68 -11.46 -2.39 4.29
C PHE A 68 -10.08 -1.89 4.69
N ILE A 69 -9.95 -1.00 5.69
CA ILE A 69 -8.67 -0.47 6.15
C ILE A 69 -7.70 -1.57 6.60
N PRO A 70 -8.11 -2.59 7.38
CA PRO A 70 -7.20 -3.67 7.77
C PRO A 70 -6.63 -4.43 6.56
N ARG A 71 -7.44 -4.62 5.51
CA ARG A 71 -7.01 -5.30 4.27
C ARG A 71 -6.05 -4.44 3.47
N LEU A 72 -6.35 -3.14 3.35
CA LEU A 72 -5.50 -2.16 2.70
C LEU A 72 -4.13 -2.09 3.38
N MET A 73 -4.09 -1.94 4.70
CA MET A 73 -2.85 -1.88 5.47
C MET A 73 -2.01 -3.15 5.32
N ARG A 74 -2.63 -4.33 5.30
CA ARG A 74 -1.91 -5.60 5.07
C ARG A 74 -1.19 -5.62 3.72
N ILE A 75 -1.84 -5.15 2.65
CA ILE A 75 -1.23 -5.08 1.31
C ILE A 75 -0.04 -4.12 1.33
N LEU A 76 -0.20 -2.95 1.96
CA LEU A 76 0.83 -1.92 1.98
C LEU A 76 2.03 -2.29 2.86
N VAL A 77 1.79 -3.01 3.96
CA VAL A 77 2.85 -3.58 4.81
C VAL A 77 3.63 -4.65 4.06
N HIS A 78 2.93 -5.58 3.41
CA HIS A 78 3.58 -6.61 2.61
C HIS A 78 4.38 -6.04 1.43
N SER A 79 3.92 -4.91 0.89
CA SER A 79 4.61 -4.18 -0.18
C SER A 79 5.78 -3.32 0.31
N GLY A 80 6.02 -3.23 1.63
CA GLY A 80 7.14 -2.50 2.23
C GLY A 80 6.95 -0.98 2.34
N PHE A 81 5.72 -0.46 2.14
CA PHE A 81 5.43 0.96 2.37
C PHE A 81 5.22 1.28 3.85
N PHE A 82 4.73 0.32 4.62
CA PHE A 82 4.55 0.45 6.07
C PHE A 82 5.17 -0.78 6.75
N ALA A 83 5.47 -0.66 8.02
CA ALA A 83 5.86 -1.79 8.85
C ALA A 83 4.91 -1.96 10.03
N GLN A 84 4.82 -3.19 10.53
CA GLN A 84 4.14 -3.49 11.78
C GLN A 84 5.16 -3.61 12.90
N GLU A 85 4.87 -2.98 14.03
CA GLU A 85 5.66 -3.04 15.24
C GLU A 85 4.82 -3.60 16.38
N SER A 86 5.41 -4.49 17.18
CA SER A 86 4.72 -5.07 18.34
C SER A 86 4.74 -4.08 19.50
N LEU A 87 3.57 -3.69 19.96
CA LEU A 87 3.39 -2.80 21.11
C LEU A 87 3.39 -3.58 22.42
N SER A 88 3.74 -2.89 23.51
CA SER A 88 3.64 -3.41 24.88
C SER A 88 2.18 -3.67 25.24
N GLY A 89 1.73 -4.90 25.04
CA GLY A 89 0.31 -5.29 25.17
C GLY A 89 -0.12 -6.38 24.18
N GLY A 90 0.73 -6.76 23.23
CA GLY A 90 0.42 -7.78 22.22
C GLY A 90 -0.34 -7.23 21.00
N GLU A 91 -0.59 -5.93 20.97
CA GLU A 91 -1.18 -5.24 19.83
C GLU A 91 -0.11 -4.89 18.80
N GLN A 92 -0.50 -4.76 17.53
CA GLN A 92 0.39 -4.37 16.44
C GLN A 92 0.09 -2.93 16.02
N GLY A 93 1.11 -2.09 16.05
CA GLY A 93 1.08 -0.72 15.55
C GLY A 93 1.66 -0.62 14.15
N TYR A 94 1.20 0.36 13.38
CA TYR A 94 1.73 0.68 12.05
C TYR A 94 2.70 1.86 12.13
N VAL A 95 3.83 1.72 11.43
CA VAL A 95 4.83 2.77 11.25
C VAL A 95 5.13 2.96 9.76
N LEU A 96 5.58 4.16 9.40
CA LEU A 96 6.10 4.44 8.07
C LEU A 96 7.47 3.79 7.92
N THR A 97 7.68 3.07 6.82
CA THR A 97 9.01 2.57 6.43
C THR A 97 9.81 3.70 5.76
N ASP A 98 11.14 3.62 5.72
CA ASP A 98 12.00 4.62 5.04
C ASP A 98 11.62 4.86 3.56
N ALA A 99 10.90 3.93 2.92
CA ALA A 99 10.36 4.08 1.58
C ALA A 99 9.13 5.02 1.49
N SER A 100 8.33 5.13 2.55
CA SER A 100 7.15 6.02 2.62
C SER A 100 7.45 7.36 3.27
N GLY A 101 8.54 7.45 4.03
CA GLY A 101 9.15 8.71 4.43
C GLY A 101 10.39 8.97 3.59
N LEU A 102 10.28 9.73 2.49
CA LEU A 102 11.43 10.36 1.82
C LEU A 102 12.07 11.38 2.77
N ARG A 103 12.74 10.90 3.81
CA ARG A 103 13.68 11.64 4.63
C ARG A 103 15.03 11.52 3.95
N ALA A 104 15.15 12.18 2.79
CA ALA A 104 16.46 12.58 2.32
C ALA A 104 17.11 13.41 3.45
N PRO A 105 18.40 13.20 3.78
CA PRO A 105 19.11 14.13 4.64
C PRO A 105 18.94 15.53 4.06
N ALA A 106 18.65 16.50 4.92
CA ALA A 106 18.21 17.84 4.56
C ALA A 106 19.19 18.54 3.61
N GLU A 107 19.02 18.38 2.30
CA GLU A 107 19.53 19.29 1.28
C GLU A 107 18.94 18.98 -0.10
N ARG A 108 18.52 20.06 -0.77
CA ARG A 108 18.11 20.19 -2.19
C ARG A 108 16.66 19.85 -2.54
N GLN A 109 15.74 20.61 -1.97
CA GLN A 109 14.49 20.93 -2.66
C GLN A 109 14.74 22.07 -3.67
N SER A 110 14.68 21.77 -4.98
CA SER A 110 14.30 22.79 -5.98
C SER A 110 13.83 22.20 -7.32
N HIS A 111 14.26 20.98 -7.72
CA HIS A 111 13.99 20.50 -9.10
C HIS A 111 12.94 19.37 -9.27
N GLU A 112 12.50 18.68 -8.22
CA GLU A 112 11.68 17.45 -8.39
C GLU A 112 10.16 17.65 -8.42
N ARG A 113 9.67 18.88 -8.26
CA ARG A 113 8.22 19.18 -8.35
C ARG A 113 7.62 18.96 -9.74
N LYS A 114 8.42 18.62 -10.76
CA LYS A 114 7.95 18.37 -12.14
C LYS A 114 7.92 16.88 -12.54
N ALA A 115 8.51 15.97 -11.77
CA ALA A 115 8.59 14.56 -12.18
C ALA A 115 7.34 13.73 -11.85
N LEU A 116 6.53 14.14 -10.86
CA LEU A 116 5.35 13.38 -10.44
C LEU A 116 4.07 13.63 -11.27
N LEU A 117 4.14 14.52 -12.28
CA LEU A 117 2.97 14.89 -13.11
C LEU A 117 2.95 14.30 -14.53
N THR A 118 3.92 13.45 -14.91
CA THR A 118 4.00 12.92 -16.29
C THR A 118 4.09 11.39 -16.38
N CYS A 119 3.39 10.64 -15.53
CA CYS A 119 3.07 9.26 -15.88
C CYS A 119 1.84 9.23 -16.79
N HIS A 120 2.05 9.63 -18.05
CA HIS A 120 1.08 9.57 -19.14
C HIS A 120 1.00 8.14 -19.71
N ALA A 121 0.59 7.20 -18.86
CA ALA A 121 0.20 5.84 -19.26
C ALA A 121 -1.19 5.53 -18.71
N GLN A 122 -2.15 6.40 -19.02
CA GLN A 122 -3.56 6.25 -18.69
C GLN A 122 -4.31 5.70 -19.91
N SER A 123 -4.47 4.38 -19.97
CA SER A 123 -5.57 3.77 -20.76
C SER A 123 -6.01 2.43 -20.19
N HIS A 124 -5.10 1.61 -19.66
CA HIS A 124 -5.46 0.30 -19.09
C HIS A 124 -5.89 0.32 -17.62
N LEU A 125 -5.49 1.31 -16.81
CA LEU A 125 -5.87 1.38 -15.38
C LEU A 125 -7.29 1.89 -15.13
N ASN A 126 -7.89 2.62 -16.08
CA ASN A 126 -9.25 3.17 -15.94
C ASN A 126 -10.36 2.12 -16.06
N ARG A 127 -10.05 0.89 -16.52
CA ARG A 127 -11.06 -0.18 -16.61
C ARG A 127 -11.18 -1.00 -15.32
N SER A 128 -10.15 -1.00 -14.47
CA SER A 128 -10.21 -1.59 -13.12
C SER A 128 -10.74 -0.62 -12.06
N MET A 129 -10.99 0.65 -12.40
CA MET A 129 -11.51 1.67 -11.47
C MET A 129 -12.95 1.43 -11.00
N ALA A 130 -13.76 0.66 -11.75
CA ALA A 130 -15.18 0.44 -11.42
C ALA A 130 -15.41 -0.29 -10.07
N VAL A 131 -14.41 -1.02 -9.56
CA VAL A 131 -14.55 -1.77 -8.29
C VAL A 131 -14.28 -0.87 -7.07
N PHE A 132 -13.53 0.22 -7.23
CA PHE A 132 -13.10 1.08 -6.11
C PHE A 132 -13.74 2.47 -6.09
N ASP A 133 -14.46 2.89 -7.13
CA ASP A 133 -15.27 4.12 -7.10
C ASP A 133 -16.38 4.07 -6.03
N HIS A 134 -16.69 2.90 -5.47
CA HIS A 134 -17.58 2.78 -4.31
C HIS A 134 -16.86 3.01 -2.97
N LEU A 135 -15.52 3.02 -2.94
CA LEU A 135 -14.69 3.13 -1.74
C LEU A 135 -14.26 4.57 -1.41
N VAL A 136 -14.28 5.52 -2.34
CA VAL A 136 -13.89 6.92 -2.09
C VAL A 136 -15.10 7.84 -2.27
N PRO A 137 -15.54 8.61 -1.26
CA PRO A 137 -16.60 9.61 -1.45
C PRO A 137 -16.11 10.76 -2.35
N LYS A 138 -17.02 11.35 -3.12
CA LYS A 138 -16.77 12.58 -3.88
C LYS A 138 -16.55 13.78 -2.97
#